data_AF-A0A533X845-F1
#
_entry.id   AF-A0A533X845-F1
#
_cell.length_a   1.000
_cell.length_b   1.000
_cell.length_c   1.000
_cell.angle_alpha   90.00
_cell.angle_beta   90.00
_cell.angle_gamma   90.00
#
_symmetry.space_group_name_H-M   'P 1'
#
loop_
_entity.id
_entity.type
_entity.pdbx_description
1 polymer ?
#
loop_
_entity_poly.entity_id
_entity_poly.type
_entity_poly.pdbx_seq_one_letter_code
_entity_poly.pdbx_strand_id
1 'polypeptide(L)'
;MSTIAQTEENRVQVLLAERSYEIRIRRGLLREVGRCLSDLGFSGKVGVITDRTLAKLYEPIVTKSLKTSGFEPHRIVVPAGERAKTLRWVSVILDELARARFERGSVLLALGGGVIGDLAGFAAAVFVRGIPFVQVPTTLVAQVDSSVGGKTGVNHPVGKNLIGAFHQPRLVLIDPETLNTLPRREWIAGLAEVIKYGMIADAELFAYLERQMGALLKIEEGPVAHIIARSCQIKASVVAEDERESD
;
A
#
# COMPACT_ATOMS: atom_id res chain seq x y z
N MET A 1 -14.46 -20.44 -25.45
CA MET A 1 -15.14 -19.82 -24.30
C MET A 1 -14.33 -20.17 -23.05
N SER A 2 -13.37 -19.30 -22.70
CA SER A 2 -12.47 -19.52 -21.56
C SER A 2 -13.19 -19.08 -20.29
N THR A 3 -13.47 -20.03 -19.40
CA THR A 3 -14.02 -19.83 -18.07
C THR A 3 -13.02 -18.98 -17.27
N ILE A 4 -13.35 -17.71 -17.04
CA ILE A 4 -12.61 -16.87 -16.10
C ILE A 4 -12.87 -17.48 -14.72
N ALA A 5 -11.87 -18.19 -14.18
CA ALA A 5 -11.86 -18.55 -12.77
C ALA A 5 -12.00 -17.24 -12.00
N GLN A 6 -13.16 -17.02 -11.37
CA GLN A 6 -13.35 -15.90 -10.45
C GLN A 6 -12.42 -16.13 -9.28
N THR A 7 -11.27 -15.44 -9.28
CA THR A 7 -10.36 -15.44 -8.14
C THR A 7 -11.09 -14.72 -7.00
N GLU A 8 -11.38 -15.43 -5.90
CA GLU A 8 -12.07 -14.85 -4.74
C GLU A 8 -11.32 -13.61 -4.22
N GLU A 9 -12.05 -12.52 -4.03
CA GLU A 9 -11.52 -11.28 -3.45
C GLU A 9 -11.57 -11.37 -1.93
N ASN A 10 -10.40 -11.37 -1.29
CA ASN A 10 -10.32 -11.27 0.17
C ASN A 10 -10.47 -9.81 0.59
N ARG A 11 -11.33 -9.55 1.57
CA ARG A 11 -11.59 -8.21 2.11
C ARG A 11 -11.34 -8.22 3.61
N VAL A 12 -10.51 -7.28 4.08
CA VAL A 12 -10.25 -7.07 5.51
C VAL A 12 -10.69 -5.66 5.86
N GLN A 13 -11.53 -5.54 6.89
CA GLN A 13 -11.97 -4.24 7.41
C GLN A 13 -11.04 -3.80 8.53
N VAL A 14 -10.57 -2.55 8.48
CA VAL A 14 -9.85 -1.90 9.58
C VAL A 14 -10.82 -0.95 10.25
N LEU A 15 -11.27 -1.30 11.45
CA LEU A 15 -12.36 -0.61 12.17
C LEU A 15 -11.79 0.53 13.02
N LEU A 16 -11.99 1.76 12.57
CA LEU A 16 -11.49 2.99 13.21
C LEU A 16 -12.57 4.08 13.27
N ALA A 17 -13.82 3.68 13.52
CA ALA A 17 -15.02 4.52 13.45
C ALA A 17 -15.10 5.26 12.10
N GLU A 18 -15.16 6.60 12.10
CA GLU A 18 -15.24 7.42 10.87
C GLU A 18 -14.02 7.31 9.95
N ARG A 19 -12.91 6.76 10.46
CA ARG A 19 -11.66 6.55 9.71
C ARG A 19 -11.48 5.10 9.24
N SER A 20 -12.51 4.27 9.39
CA SER A 20 -12.48 2.89 8.92
C SER A 20 -12.23 2.82 7.42
N TYR A 21 -11.47 1.80 7.01
CA TYR A 21 -11.15 1.56 5.60
C TYR A 21 -11.04 0.07 5.32
N GLU A 22 -11.10 -0.27 4.04
CA GLU A 22 -11.01 -1.64 3.56
C GLU A 22 -9.62 -1.93 2.99
N ILE A 23 -9.16 -3.15 3.15
CA ILE A 23 -8.05 -3.75 2.43
C ILE A 23 -8.65 -4.77 1.47
N ARG A 24 -8.46 -4.59 0.17
CA ARG A 24 -8.87 -5.55 -0.87
C ARG A 24 -7.66 -6.30 -1.36
N ILE A 25 -7.72 -7.62 -1.34
CA ILE A 25 -6.64 -8.51 -1.77
C ILE A 25 -7.19 -9.42 -2.85
N ARG A 26 -6.73 -9.20 -4.09
CA ARG A 26 -7.07 -10.04 -5.23
C ARG A 26 -6.06 -9.84 -6.35
N ARG A 27 -5.80 -10.95 -7.04
CA ARG A 27 -5.00 -10.99 -8.24
C ARG A 27 -5.58 -10.07 -9.34
N GLY A 28 -4.75 -9.20 -9.89
CA GLY A 28 -5.11 -8.32 -11.00
C GLY A 28 -5.84 -7.03 -10.60
N LEU A 29 -5.91 -6.70 -9.31
CA LEU A 29 -6.50 -5.46 -8.80
C LEU A 29 -5.90 -4.19 -9.40
N LEU A 30 -4.65 -4.21 -9.88
CA LEU A 30 -4.05 -3.03 -10.54
C LEU A 30 -4.88 -2.54 -11.74
N ARG A 31 -5.59 -3.44 -12.42
CA ARG A 31 -6.44 -3.14 -13.58
C ARG A 31 -7.75 -2.45 -13.19
N GLU A 32 -8.09 -2.46 -11.91
CA GLU A 32 -9.38 -2.02 -11.39
C GLU A 32 -9.27 -0.87 -10.38
N VAL A 33 -8.06 -0.31 -10.23
CA VAL A 33 -7.79 0.86 -9.38
C VAL A 33 -8.77 2.00 -9.66
N GLY A 34 -8.98 2.38 -10.93
CA GLY A 34 -9.91 3.44 -11.31
C GLY A 34 -11.33 3.16 -10.81
N ARG A 35 -11.84 1.96 -11.05
CA ARG A 35 -13.17 1.53 -10.58
C ARG A 35 -13.27 1.60 -9.06
N CYS A 36 -12.27 1.11 -8.35
CA CYS A 36 -12.25 1.14 -6.88
C CYS A 36 -12.25 2.57 -6.32
N LEU A 37 -11.57 3.51 -6.97
CA LEU A 37 -11.60 4.92 -6.58
C LEU A 37 -12.96 5.57 -6.88
N SER A 38 -13.58 5.25 -8.02
CA SER A 38 -14.94 5.72 -8.35
C SER A 38 -15.98 5.20 -7.36
N ASP A 39 -15.88 3.94 -6.94
CA ASP A 39 -16.78 3.32 -5.96
C ASP A 39 -16.71 4.03 -4.58
N LEU A 40 -15.59 4.69 -4.27
CA LEU A 40 -15.42 5.53 -3.07
C LEU A 40 -15.92 6.98 -3.26
N GLY A 41 -16.45 7.31 -4.43
CA GLY A 41 -16.94 8.65 -4.77
C GLY A 41 -15.86 9.63 -5.20
N PHE A 42 -14.63 9.18 -5.45
CA PHE A 42 -13.58 10.05 -6.00
C PHE A 42 -13.81 10.32 -7.49
N SER A 43 -13.35 11.49 -7.93
CA SER A 43 -13.35 11.90 -9.34
C SER A 43 -12.24 12.91 -9.61
N GLY A 44 -11.97 13.21 -10.88
CA GLY A 44 -11.00 14.24 -11.27
C GLY A 44 -9.54 13.80 -11.16
N LYS A 45 -8.69 14.63 -10.57
CA LYS A 45 -7.22 14.42 -10.54
C LYS A 45 -6.80 13.38 -9.50
N VAL A 46 -5.89 12.50 -9.90
CA VAL A 46 -5.25 11.51 -9.01
C VAL A 46 -3.74 11.66 -9.07
N GLY A 47 -3.11 11.96 -7.94
CA GLY A 47 -1.65 12.08 -7.85
C GLY A 47 -1.03 10.71 -7.66
N VAL A 48 -0.47 10.13 -8.72
CA VAL A 48 0.16 8.80 -8.68
C VAL A 48 1.62 8.95 -8.30
N ILE A 49 1.95 8.61 -7.04
CA ILE A 49 3.30 8.67 -6.49
C ILE A 49 3.94 7.30 -6.60
N THR A 50 5.10 7.21 -7.23
CA THR A 50 5.84 5.95 -7.42
C THR A 50 7.33 6.21 -7.62
N ASP A 51 8.14 5.15 -7.73
CA ASP A 51 9.54 5.25 -8.12
C ASP A 51 9.77 4.93 -9.61
N ARG A 52 10.98 5.18 -10.11
CA ARG A 52 11.32 4.97 -11.54
C ARG A 52 11.23 3.51 -12.00
N THR A 53 11.46 2.55 -11.12
CA THR A 53 11.41 1.12 -11.45
C THR A 53 9.95 0.70 -11.59
N LEU A 54 9.14 1.04 -10.59
CA LEU A 54 7.72 0.71 -10.53
C LEU A 54 6.90 1.48 -11.57
N ALA A 55 7.31 2.72 -11.90
CA ALA A 55 6.73 3.48 -13.00
C ALA A 55 6.83 2.74 -14.35
N LYS A 56 7.88 1.95 -14.58
CA LYS A 56 7.98 1.17 -15.81
C LYS A 56 7.11 -0.08 -15.80
N LEU A 57 6.96 -0.70 -14.62
CA LEU A 57 6.29 -1.98 -14.46
C LEU A 57 4.76 -1.85 -14.37
N TYR A 58 4.28 -0.90 -13.56
CA TYR A 58 2.88 -0.90 -13.12
C TYR A 58 2.12 0.39 -13.42
N GLU A 59 2.80 1.54 -13.53
CA GLU A 59 2.13 2.82 -13.83
C GLU A 59 1.31 2.77 -15.12
N PRO A 60 1.74 2.13 -16.24
CA PRO A 60 0.90 2.03 -17.44
C PRO A 60 -0.44 1.31 -17.19
N ILE A 61 -0.44 0.27 -16.34
CA ILE A 61 -1.64 -0.50 -15.99
C ILE A 61 -2.59 0.36 -15.16
N VAL A 62 -2.05 1.01 -14.12
CA VAL A 62 -2.80 1.88 -13.21
C VAL A 62 -3.33 3.11 -13.92
N THR A 63 -2.50 3.81 -14.70
CA THR A 63 -2.89 4.97 -15.50
C THR A 63 -3.99 4.62 -16.50
N LYS A 64 -3.93 3.44 -17.14
CA LYS A 64 -5.01 2.97 -18.01
C LYS A 64 -6.30 2.76 -17.23
N SER A 65 -6.24 2.07 -16.09
CA SER A 65 -7.40 1.85 -15.21
C SER A 65 -8.06 3.17 -14.79
N LEU A 66 -7.25 4.12 -14.30
CA LEU A 66 -7.70 5.46 -13.90
C LEU A 66 -8.39 6.20 -15.04
N LYS A 67 -7.77 6.27 -16.23
CA LYS A 67 -8.34 6.96 -17.39
C LYS A 67 -9.64 6.32 -17.87
N THR A 68 -9.74 4.99 -17.88
CA THR A 68 -10.98 4.28 -18.22
C THR A 68 -12.12 4.62 -17.28
N SER A 69 -11.83 4.92 -16.01
CA SER A 69 -12.80 5.39 -15.02
C SER A 69 -12.99 6.92 -14.99
N GLY A 70 -12.45 7.64 -15.98
CA GLY A 70 -12.65 9.10 -16.13
C GLY A 70 -11.76 9.97 -15.25
N PHE A 71 -10.72 9.41 -14.62
CA PHE A 71 -9.76 10.19 -13.84
C PHE A 71 -8.67 10.83 -14.70
N GLU A 72 -8.07 11.90 -14.18
CA GLU A 72 -6.89 12.56 -14.70
C GLU A 72 -5.65 12.19 -13.87
N PRO A 73 -4.93 11.11 -14.22
CA PRO A 73 -3.72 10.72 -13.49
C PRO A 73 -2.60 11.73 -13.70
N HIS A 74 -2.05 12.23 -12.59
CA HIS A 74 -0.87 13.09 -12.55
C HIS A 74 0.28 12.32 -11.91
N ARG A 75 1.30 12.00 -12.71
CA ARG A 75 2.43 11.16 -12.27
C ARG A 75 3.49 11.96 -11.53
N ILE A 76 3.85 11.52 -10.33
CA ILE A 76 4.92 12.07 -9.50
C ILE A 76 5.93 10.96 -9.22
N VAL A 77 7.16 11.10 -9.73
CA VAL A 77 8.20 10.08 -9.62
C VAL A 77 9.29 10.51 -8.65
N VAL A 78 9.55 9.68 -7.65
CA VAL A 78 10.65 9.86 -6.69
C VAL A 78 11.76 8.82 -6.93
N PRO A 79 12.96 8.96 -6.35
CA PRO A 79 13.99 7.93 -6.41
C PRO A 79 13.55 6.66 -5.67
N ALA A 80 14.04 5.52 -6.11
CA ALA A 80 13.79 4.26 -5.43
C ALA A 80 14.62 4.15 -4.14
N GLY A 81 14.06 3.43 -3.15
CA GLY A 81 14.76 3.00 -1.94
C GLY A 81 14.76 4.02 -0.80
N GLU A 82 15.24 3.55 0.37
CA GLU A 82 15.13 4.24 1.66
C GLU A 82 15.73 5.66 1.68
N ARG A 83 16.74 5.93 0.83
CA ARG A 83 17.36 7.27 0.71
C ARG A 83 16.40 8.34 0.19
N ALA A 84 15.31 7.95 -0.48
CA ALA A 84 14.27 8.88 -0.91
C ALA A 84 13.39 9.34 0.27
N LYS A 85 13.36 8.58 1.37
CA LYS A 85 12.46 8.79 2.50
C LYS A 85 12.89 9.98 3.38
N THR A 86 12.76 11.18 2.84
CA THR A 86 13.29 12.44 3.42
C THR A 86 12.31 13.60 3.22
N LEU A 87 12.38 14.62 4.07
CA LEU A 87 11.59 15.86 3.91
C LEU A 87 11.80 16.55 2.55
N ARG A 88 12.99 16.42 1.96
CA ARG A 88 13.27 16.94 0.61
C ARG A 88 12.30 16.37 -0.43
N TRP A 89 12.08 15.06 -0.42
CA TRP A 89 11.19 14.43 -1.40
C TRP A 89 9.72 14.67 -1.10
N VAL A 90 9.36 14.85 0.17
CA VAL A 90 8.03 15.35 0.55
C VAL A 90 7.81 16.73 -0.06
N SER A 91 8.77 17.67 0.11
CA SER A 91 8.68 19.01 -0.50
C SER A 91 8.49 18.95 -2.01
N VAL A 92 9.22 18.08 -2.71
CA VAL A 92 9.04 17.89 -4.17
C VAL A 92 7.63 17.41 -4.50
N ILE A 93 7.08 16.45 -3.75
CA ILE A 93 5.70 16.00 -3.94
C ILE A 93 4.74 17.18 -3.74
N LEU A 94 4.88 17.95 -2.66
CA LEU A 94 4.02 19.09 -2.37
C LEU A 94 4.08 20.17 -3.46
N ASP A 95 5.27 20.44 -4.00
CA ASP A 95 5.46 21.39 -5.10
C ASP A 95 4.72 20.95 -6.37
N GLU A 96 4.82 19.67 -6.74
CA GLU A 96 4.11 19.12 -7.90
C GLU A 96 2.58 19.19 -7.71
N LEU A 97 2.08 18.87 -6.53
CA LEU A 97 0.66 18.97 -6.21
C LEU A 97 0.15 20.42 -6.29
N ALA A 98 0.92 21.38 -5.77
CA ALA A 98 0.57 22.79 -5.86
C ALA A 98 0.58 23.30 -7.32
N ARG A 99 1.61 22.97 -8.10
CA ARG A 99 1.70 23.34 -9.53
C ARG A 99 0.57 22.75 -10.36
N ALA A 100 0.22 21.49 -10.10
CA ALA A 100 -0.86 20.80 -10.76
C ALA A 100 -2.26 21.20 -10.23
N ARG A 101 -2.35 22.13 -9.28
CA ARG A 101 -3.59 22.60 -8.65
C ARG A 101 -4.43 21.46 -8.08
N PHE A 102 -3.80 20.63 -7.26
CA PHE A 102 -4.52 19.70 -6.39
C PHE A 102 -5.23 20.48 -5.29
N GLU A 103 -6.42 20.02 -4.92
CA GLU A 103 -7.30 20.66 -3.94
C GLU A 103 -7.66 19.67 -2.81
N ARG A 104 -8.43 20.13 -1.82
CA ARG A 104 -8.78 19.31 -0.64
C ARG A 104 -9.48 17.99 -1.00
N GLY A 105 -10.26 17.97 -2.08
CA GLY A 105 -10.97 16.80 -2.57
C GLY A 105 -10.15 15.88 -3.48
N SER A 106 -8.95 16.28 -3.89
CA SER A 106 -8.09 15.45 -4.73
C SER A 106 -7.50 14.28 -3.94
N VAL A 107 -7.18 13.18 -4.63
CA VAL A 107 -6.68 11.95 -4.00
C VAL A 107 -5.26 11.63 -4.44
N LEU A 108 -4.42 11.20 -3.50
CA LEU A 108 -3.11 10.60 -3.79
C LEU A 108 -3.21 9.08 -3.88
N LEU A 109 -2.45 8.51 -4.79
CA LEU A 109 -2.30 7.07 -4.94
C LEU A 109 -0.84 6.68 -4.78
N ALA A 110 -0.54 5.94 -3.72
CA ALA A 110 0.80 5.46 -3.40
C ALA A 110 1.04 4.10 -4.07
N LEU A 111 1.72 4.10 -5.23
CA LEU A 111 2.06 2.89 -5.97
C LEU A 111 3.50 2.46 -5.67
N GLY A 112 3.68 1.61 -4.67
CA GLY A 112 5.00 1.04 -4.37
C GLY A 112 5.13 0.34 -3.03
N GLY A 113 6.37 0.13 -2.59
CA GLY A 113 6.66 -0.43 -1.25
C GLY A 113 6.47 0.58 -0.12
N GLY A 114 6.90 0.21 1.10
CA GLY A 114 6.72 1.02 2.31
C GLY A 114 7.26 2.44 2.20
N VAL A 115 8.40 2.65 1.53
CA VAL A 115 8.97 3.99 1.29
C VAL A 115 8.01 4.90 0.52
N ILE A 116 7.38 4.40 -0.54
CA ILE A 116 6.41 5.17 -1.33
C ILE A 116 5.14 5.40 -0.52
N GLY A 117 4.65 4.38 0.18
CA GLY A 117 3.50 4.49 1.08
C GLY A 117 3.69 5.59 2.13
N ASP A 118 4.83 5.58 2.81
CA ASP A 118 5.19 6.56 3.83
C ASP A 118 5.33 7.99 3.29
N LEU A 119 6.03 8.16 2.17
CA LEU A 119 6.20 9.47 1.54
C LEU A 119 4.86 10.05 1.07
N ALA A 120 4.07 9.22 0.37
CA ALA A 120 2.78 9.64 -0.16
C ALA A 120 1.77 9.91 0.95
N GLY A 121 1.71 9.05 1.96
CA GLY A 121 0.83 9.21 3.11
C GLY A 121 1.18 10.45 3.93
N PHE A 122 2.47 10.72 4.16
CA PHE A 122 2.88 11.92 4.89
C PHE A 122 2.64 13.19 4.08
N ALA A 123 2.91 13.17 2.76
CA ALA A 123 2.54 14.27 1.87
C ALA A 123 1.02 14.52 1.87
N ALA A 124 0.21 13.46 1.85
CA ALA A 124 -1.25 13.54 1.94
C ALA A 124 -1.71 14.16 3.26
N ALA A 125 -1.05 13.81 4.37
CA ALA A 125 -1.38 14.30 5.71
C ALA A 125 -1.17 15.83 5.83
N VAL A 126 -0.12 16.36 5.20
CA VAL A 126 0.28 17.77 5.37
C VAL A 126 -0.21 18.68 4.25
N PHE A 127 -0.41 18.18 3.03
CA PHE A 127 -0.88 19.00 1.91
C PHE A 127 -2.29 19.53 2.20
N VAL A 128 -2.48 20.85 2.12
CA VAL A 128 -3.74 21.54 2.48
C VAL A 128 -4.33 21.13 3.85
N ARG A 129 -3.47 20.70 4.78
CA ARG A 129 -3.85 20.14 6.10
C ARG A 129 -4.64 18.83 6.02
N GLY A 130 -4.35 18.01 5.02
CA GLY A 130 -4.93 16.69 4.86
C GLY A 130 -5.77 16.58 3.59
N ILE A 131 -5.37 15.64 2.73
CA ILE A 131 -6.14 15.14 1.59
C ILE A 131 -6.26 13.60 1.64
N PRO A 132 -7.29 13.03 1.00
CA PRO A 132 -7.41 11.58 0.86
C PRO A 132 -6.19 10.93 0.18
N PHE A 133 -5.86 9.70 0.59
CA PHE A 133 -4.93 8.86 -0.16
C PHE A 133 -5.33 7.38 -0.15
N VAL A 134 -4.83 6.64 -1.13
CA VAL A 134 -5.03 5.20 -1.33
C VAL A 134 -3.67 4.52 -1.46
N GLN A 135 -3.50 3.36 -0.82
CA GLN A 135 -2.28 2.56 -0.94
C GLN A 135 -2.44 1.46 -1.98
N VAL A 136 -1.41 1.26 -2.80
CA VAL A 136 -1.26 0.14 -3.73
C VAL A 136 0.11 -0.50 -3.49
N PRO A 137 0.24 -1.30 -2.41
CA PRO A 137 1.52 -1.85 -1.98
C PRO A 137 2.07 -2.92 -2.93
N THR A 138 3.35 -2.79 -3.32
CA THR A 138 4.00 -3.68 -4.30
C THR A 138 5.13 -4.53 -3.72
N THR A 139 5.33 -4.51 -2.40
CA THR A 139 6.31 -5.35 -1.69
C THR A 139 5.59 -6.15 -0.62
N LEU A 140 6.09 -7.35 -0.29
CA LEU A 140 5.44 -8.18 0.72
C LEU A 140 5.36 -7.46 2.07
N VAL A 141 6.45 -6.82 2.53
CA VAL A 141 6.47 -5.99 3.76
C VAL A 141 5.34 -4.96 3.76
N ALA A 142 5.14 -4.25 2.65
CA ALA A 142 4.09 -3.23 2.56
C ALA A 142 2.70 -3.86 2.55
N GLN A 143 2.53 -4.98 1.86
CA GLN A 143 1.25 -5.69 1.79
C GLN A 143 0.81 -6.26 3.14
N VAL A 144 1.74 -6.68 4.00
CA VAL A 144 1.40 -7.37 5.26
C VAL A 144 1.52 -6.51 6.50
N ASP A 145 2.21 -5.37 6.44
CA ASP A 145 2.48 -4.52 7.60
C ASP A 145 2.31 -3.03 7.27
N SER A 146 3.24 -2.44 6.51
CA SER A 146 3.37 -0.97 6.49
C SER A 146 2.27 -0.23 5.72
N SER A 147 1.38 -0.92 4.99
CA SER A 147 0.19 -0.29 4.41
C SER A 147 -1.00 -0.22 5.36
N VAL A 148 -0.88 -0.78 6.57
CA VAL A 148 -1.94 -0.89 7.57
C VAL A 148 -1.53 -0.19 8.87
N GLY A 149 -2.38 0.71 9.38
CA GLY A 149 -2.15 1.43 10.64
C GLY A 149 -1.89 2.93 10.51
N GLY A 150 -1.87 3.48 9.29
CA GLY A 150 -1.85 4.93 9.07
C GLY A 150 -0.57 5.65 9.50
N LYS A 151 0.46 4.93 9.93
CA LYS A 151 1.77 5.53 10.18
C LYS A 151 2.38 5.93 8.84
N THR A 152 2.73 7.21 8.76
CA THR A 152 3.38 7.78 7.58
C THR A 152 4.51 8.66 8.04
N GLY A 153 5.62 8.72 7.30
CA GLY A 153 6.70 9.59 7.70
C GLY A 153 7.98 9.48 6.91
N VAL A 154 8.96 10.23 7.34
CA VAL A 154 10.28 10.32 6.73
C VAL A 154 11.38 10.24 7.75
N ASN A 155 12.56 9.89 7.25
CA ASN A 155 13.77 9.86 8.04
C ASN A 155 14.32 11.27 8.21
N HIS A 156 14.90 11.50 9.40
CA HIS A 156 15.81 12.61 9.66
C HIS A 156 17.25 12.07 9.60
N PRO A 157 18.29 12.88 9.31
CA PRO A 157 19.67 12.40 9.33
C PRO A 157 20.11 11.69 10.61
N VAL A 158 19.45 11.98 11.74
CA VAL A 158 19.75 11.39 13.07
C VAL A 158 18.90 10.17 13.42
N GLY A 159 17.92 9.79 12.61
CA GLY A 159 17.05 8.66 12.93
C GLY A 159 15.95 8.38 11.92
N LYS A 160 15.51 7.12 11.90
CA LYS A 160 14.45 6.66 11.00
C LYS A 160 13.07 7.03 11.52
N ASN A 161 12.16 7.35 10.61
CA ASN A 161 10.74 7.61 10.91
C ASN A 161 10.47 8.68 11.99
N LEU A 162 11.42 9.59 12.24
CA LEU A 162 11.30 10.59 13.31
C LEU A 162 10.30 11.71 13.00
N ILE A 163 9.93 11.89 11.73
CA ILE A 163 9.05 12.97 11.30
C ILE A 163 7.89 12.34 10.54
N GLY A 164 6.67 12.48 11.02
CA GLY A 164 5.54 11.78 10.43
C GLY A 164 4.18 12.23 10.96
N ALA A 165 3.15 11.51 10.54
CA ALA A 165 1.78 11.69 10.97
C ALA A 165 1.04 10.35 10.96
N PHE A 166 0.06 10.21 11.85
CA PHE A 166 -0.98 9.19 11.74
C PHE A 166 -2.05 9.70 10.77
N HIS A 167 -2.07 9.17 9.55
CA HIS A 167 -3.00 9.52 8.48
C HIS A 167 -3.50 8.23 7.81
N GLN A 168 -4.77 7.90 8.02
CA GLN A 168 -5.34 6.64 7.52
C GLN A 168 -5.62 6.70 6.02
N PRO A 169 -5.31 5.64 5.26
CA PRO A 169 -5.73 5.56 3.86
C PRO A 169 -7.25 5.41 3.77
N ARG A 170 -7.80 5.74 2.61
CA ARG A 170 -9.21 5.48 2.28
C ARG A 170 -9.45 4.06 1.76
N LEU A 171 -8.39 3.42 1.27
CA LEU A 171 -8.39 2.07 0.73
C LEU A 171 -6.96 1.55 0.62
N VAL A 172 -6.78 0.25 0.79
CA VAL A 172 -5.54 -0.46 0.44
C VAL A 172 -5.88 -1.53 -0.60
N LEU A 173 -5.20 -1.48 -1.76
CA LEU A 173 -5.39 -2.41 -2.87
C LEU A 173 -4.16 -3.29 -3.05
N ILE A 174 -4.27 -4.55 -2.62
CA ILE A 174 -3.18 -5.52 -2.68
C ILE A 174 -3.37 -6.44 -3.88
N ASP A 175 -2.52 -6.28 -4.88
CA ASP A 175 -2.41 -7.19 -6.01
C ASP A 175 -1.17 -8.10 -5.84
N PRO A 176 -1.34 -9.39 -5.48
CA PRO A 176 -0.23 -10.32 -5.33
C PRO A 176 0.60 -10.51 -6.60
N GLU A 177 0.08 -10.18 -7.81
CA GLU A 177 0.88 -10.28 -9.05
C GLU A 177 2.13 -9.39 -9.02
N THR A 178 2.12 -8.33 -8.21
CA THR A 178 3.27 -7.43 -8.06
C THR A 178 4.49 -8.13 -7.43
N LEU A 179 4.27 -9.20 -6.66
CA LEU A 179 5.34 -9.94 -6.00
C LEU A 179 6.18 -10.75 -7.00
N ASN A 180 5.65 -11.04 -8.20
CA ASN A 180 6.35 -11.81 -9.23
C ASN A 180 7.61 -11.11 -9.78
N THR A 181 7.69 -9.78 -9.66
CA THR A 181 8.89 -9.02 -10.05
C THR A 181 9.65 -8.46 -8.86
N LEU A 182 9.27 -8.83 -7.64
CA LEU A 182 9.93 -8.37 -6.42
C LEU A 182 11.30 -9.06 -6.31
N PRO A 183 12.40 -8.31 -6.07
CA PRO A 183 13.70 -8.92 -5.87
C PRO A 183 13.67 -9.93 -4.72
N ARG A 184 14.31 -11.08 -4.90
CA ARG A 184 14.29 -12.18 -3.93
C ARG A 184 14.63 -11.74 -2.50
N ARG A 185 15.59 -10.83 -2.34
CA ARG A 185 15.96 -10.32 -1.01
C ARG A 185 14.80 -9.61 -0.31
N GLU A 186 14.03 -8.82 -1.05
CA GLU A 186 12.86 -8.08 -0.54
C GLU A 186 11.69 -9.03 -0.24
N TRP A 187 11.54 -10.11 -1.02
CA TRP A 187 10.61 -11.20 -0.70
C TRP A 187 10.94 -11.86 0.64
N ILE A 188 12.21 -12.26 0.84
CA ILE A 188 12.67 -12.86 2.10
C ILE A 188 12.49 -11.91 3.28
N ALA A 189 12.78 -10.62 3.10
CA ALA A 189 12.54 -9.61 4.13
C ALA A 189 11.05 -9.53 4.52
N GLY A 190 10.14 -9.59 3.55
CA GLY A 190 8.71 -9.63 3.82
C GLY A 190 8.26 -10.90 4.55
N LEU A 191 8.83 -12.06 4.21
CA LEU A 191 8.51 -13.30 4.92
C LEU A 191 8.92 -13.24 6.40
N ALA A 192 10.00 -12.52 6.74
CA ALA A 192 10.38 -12.31 8.13
C ALA A 192 9.28 -11.60 8.94
N GLU A 193 8.61 -10.60 8.36
CA GLU A 193 7.48 -9.92 9.01
C GLU A 193 6.26 -10.83 9.17
N VAL A 194 6.00 -11.70 8.19
CA VAL A 194 4.94 -12.71 8.28
C VAL A 194 5.22 -13.74 9.37
N ILE A 195 6.48 -14.20 9.48
CA ILE A 195 6.94 -15.10 10.55
C ILE A 195 6.77 -14.42 11.91
N LYS A 196 7.14 -13.14 12.04
CA LYS A 196 6.93 -12.34 13.25
C LYS A 196 5.47 -12.43 13.71
N TYR A 197 4.50 -12.20 12.82
CA TYR A 197 3.08 -12.31 13.18
C TYR A 197 2.69 -13.70 13.66
N GLY A 198 3.18 -14.75 12.98
CA GLY A 198 2.95 -16.12 13.44
C GLY A 198 3.48 -16.35 14.86
N MET A 199 4.69 -15.86 15.15
CA MET A 199 5.31 -16.06 16.47
C MET A 199 4.64 -15.29 17.60
N ILE A 200 4.19 -14.06 17.35
CA ILE A 200 3.71 -13.17 18.43
C ILE A 200 2.19 -13.10 18.56
N ALA A 201 1.44 -13.49 17.52
CA ALA A 201 0.00 -13.25 17.47
C ALA A 201 -0.82 -14.45 16.95
N ASP A 202 -0.24 -15.39 16.21
CA ASP A 202 -1.02 -16.47 15.58
C ASP A 202 -0.24 -17.77 15.39
N ALA A 203 -0.42 -18.69 16.33
CA ALA A 203 0.20 -20.02 16.29
C ALA A 203 -0.23 -20.87 15.08
N GLU A 204 -1.45 -20.68 14.55
CA GLU A 204 -1.92 -21.41 13.36
C GLU A 204 -1.22 -20.91 12.11
N LEU A 205 -1.04 -19.59 11.98
CA LEU A 205 -0.22 -18.99 10.92
C LEU A 205 1.22 -19.47 11.02
N PHE A 206 1.81 -19.53 12.22
CA PHE A 206 3.16 -20.05 12.40
C PHE A 206 3.30 -21.49 11.91
N ALA A 207 2.40 -22.38 12.34
CA ALA A 207 2.39 -23.77 11.90
C ALA A 207 2.11 -23.89 10.38
N TYR A 208 1.30 -23.00 9.81
CA TYR A 208 1.08 -22.93 8.36
C TYR A 208 2.37 -22.59 7.61
N LEU A 209 3.14 -21.61 8.09
CA LEU A 209 4.43 -21.21 7.50
C LEU A 209 5.43 -22.37 7.49
N GLU A 210 5.52 -23.14 8.58
CA GLU A 210 6.40 -24.32 8.66
C GLU A 210 6.06 -25.34 7.56
N ARG A 211 4.78 -25.60 7.33
CA ARG A 211 4.32 -26.55 6.31
C ARG A 211 4.46 -26.01 4.88
N GLN A 212 4.28 -24.72 4.68
CA GLN A 212 4.16 -24.11 3.35
C GLN A 212 5.42 -23.36 2.89
N MET A 213 6.49 -23.33 3.69
CA MET A 213 7.70 -22.56 3.36
C MET A 213 8.27 -22.92 1.97
N GLY A 214 8.26 -24.19 1.59
CA GLY A 214 8.71 -24.62 0.26
C GLY A 214 7.92 -23.99 -0.90
N ALA A 215 6.59 -23.88 -0.76
CA ALA A 215 5.71 -23.25 -1.74
C ALA A 215 5.83 -21.71 -1.71
N LEU A 216 5.98 -21.13 -0.52
CA LEU A 216 6.21 -19.69 -0.34
C LEU A 216 7.53 -19.23 -0.95
N LEU A 217 8.61 -20.01 -0.82
CA LEU A 217 9.89 -19.68 -1.45
C LEU A 217 9.83 -19.72 -2.99
N LYS A 218 8.83 -20.39 -3.56
CA LYS A 218 8.51 -20.43 -4.99
C LYS A 218 7.43 -19.43 -5.40
N ILE A 219 6.88 -18.65 -4.45
CA ILE A 219 5.82 -17.66 -4.68
C ILE A 219 4.57 -18.32 -5.28
N GLU A 220 4.18 -19.49 -4.76
CA GLU A 220 2.94 -20.16 -5.18
C GLU A 220 1.69 -19.37 -4.75
N GLU A 221 0.75 -19.17 -5.67
CA GLU A 221 -0.36 -18.22 -5.53
C GLU A 221 -1.21 -18.43 -4.27
N GLY A 222 -1.65 -19.67 -4.01
CA GLY A 222 -2.50 -19.99 -2.86
C GLY A 222 -1.85 -19.65 -1.52
N PRO A 223 -0.66 -20.20 -1.22
CA PRO A 223 0.08 -19.85 0.00
C PRO A 223 0.37 -18.36 0.15
N VAL A 224 0.75 -17.68 -0.94
CA VAL A 224 1.03 -16.23 -0.91
C VAL A 224 -0.23 -15.42 -0.56
N ALA A 225 -1.36 -15.72 -1.21
CA ALA A 225 -2.62 -15.04 -0.91
C ALA A 225 -3.06 -15.26 0.54
N HIS A 226 -2.90 -16.49 1.05
CA HIS A 226 -3.23 -16.84 2.44
C HIS A 226 -2.42 -16.01 3.45
N ILE A 227 -1.09 -15.96 3.31
CA ILE A 227 -0.25 -15.23 4.28
C ILE A 227 -0.50 -13.73 4.24
N ILE A 228 -0.81 -13.16 3.08
CA ILE A 228 -1.14 -11.73 2.94
C ILE A 228 -2.45 -11.43 3.69
N ALA A 229 -3.51 -12.19 3.40
CA ALA A 229 -4.82 -11.99 4.01
C ALA A 229 -4.75 -12.15 5.53
N ARG A 230 -4.09 -13.21 6.01
CA ARG A 230 -4.00 -13.46 7.45
C ARG A 230 -3.16 -12.41 8.18
N SER A 231 -2.05 -11.99 7.59
CA SER A 231 -1.23 -10.91 8.18
C SER A 231 -1.99 -9.58 8.23
N CYS A 232 -2.75 -9.25 7.18
CA CYS A 232 -3.60 -8.05 7.17
C CYS A 232 -4.66 -8.10 8.28
N GLN A 233 -5.29 -9.26 8.51
CA GLN A 233 -6.26 -9.43 9.60
C GLN A 233 -5.63 -9.21 10.97
N ILE A 234 -4.47 -9.84 11.23
CA ILE A 234 -3.73 -9.67 12.48
C ILE A 234 -3.38 -8.19 12.69
N LYS A 235 -2.81 -7.55 11.66
CA LYS A 235 -2.43 -6.13 11.75
C LYS A 235 -3.63 -5.21 11.92
N ALA A 236 -4.76 -5.50 11.26
CA ALA A 236 -6.01 -4.75 11.42
C ALA A 236 -6.54 -4.82 12.85
N SER A 237 -6.48 -6.00 13.50
CA SER A 237 -6.85 -6.16 14.91
C SER A 237 -5.96 -5.32 15.82
N VAL A 238 -4.65 -5.38 15.65
CA VAL A 238 -3.69 -4.57 16.43
C VAL A 238 -3.97 -3.07 16.27
N VAL A 239 -4.22 -2.60 15.04
CA VAL A 239 -4.52 -1.19 14.75
C VAL A 239 -5.87 -0.75 15.32
N ALA A 240 -6.87 -1.64 15.35
CA ALA A 240 -8.18 -1.34 15.93
C ALA A 240 -8.12 -1.23 17.46
N GLU A 241 -7.25 -2.02 18.10
CA GLU A 241 -6.99 -1.95 19.54
C GLU A 241 -6.20 -0.69 19.93
N ASP A 242 -5.18 -0.34 19.14
CA ASP A 242 -4.35 0.82 19.40
C ASP A 242 -3.88 1.51 18.10
N GLU A 243 -4.71 2.45 17.62
CA GLU A 243 -4.44 3.17 16.37
C GLU A 243 -3.21 4.08 16.47
N ARG A 244 -2.93 4.64 17.65
CA ARG A 244 -1.96 5.72 17.84
C ARG A 244 -0.73 5.34 18.66
N GLU A 245 -0.60 4.07 19.02
CA GLU A 245 0.48 3.59 19.90
C GLU A 245 0.49 4.34 21.23
N SER A 246 -0.66 4.34 21.90
CA SER A 246 -0.78 4.96 23.22
C SER A 246 -0.20 3.98 24.25
N ASP A 247 0.95 4.33 24.83
CA ASP A 247 1.63 3.55 25.90
C ASP A 247 0.70 3.08 27.02
#